data_AF-A0A2G2JE16-F1
#
_entry.id   AF-A0A2G2JE16-F1
#
_cell.length_a   1.000
_cell.length_b   1.000
_cell.length_c   1.000
_cell.angle_alpha   90.00
_cell.angle_beta   90.00
_cell.angle_gamma   90.00
#
_symmetry.space_group_name_H-M   'P 1'
#
loop_
_entity.id
_entity.type
_entity.pdbx_description
1 polymer ?
#
loop_
_entity_poly.entity_id
_entity_poly.type
_entity_poly.pdbx_seq_one_letter_code
_entity_poly.pdbx_strand_id
1 'polypeptide(L)'
;MGIDAEDFRIYVIRPTLQKLDIHSPAAELLLMGTAAAESELGAFLKTEGQRTAGIYRMHGLTHRHIWDDYLAERPELASKVRGIASQHEFLNNPHAELTTNLAYATAVTWLAYVRHPEFSLPKTASTLLLATLWKNCYHLRDDMKVEDFIERYEALIESDTAVA
;
A
#
# COMPACT_ATOMS: atom_id res chain seq x y z
N MET A 1 14.23 7.68 -10.34
CA MET A 1 13.25 8.57 -9.68
C MET A 1 11.91 7.88 -9.70
N GLY A 2 11.25 7.80 -8.54
CA GLY A 2 9.89 7.30 -8.40
C GLY A 2 8.85 8.40 -8.65
N ILE A 3 7.63 8.18 -8.19
CA ILE A 3 6.58 9.20 -8.12
C ILE A 3 6.88 10.19 -6.99
N ASP A 4 6.50 11.45 -7.19
CA ASP A 4 6.54 12.48 -6.14
C ASP A 4 5.65 12.08 -4.95
N ALA A 5 6.14 12.31 -3.73
CA ALA A 5 5.52 11.79 -2.52
C ALA A 5 4.18 12.47 -2.23
N GLU A 6 4.12 13.80 -2.31
CA GLU A 6 2.92 14.55 -1.98
C GLU A 6 1.87 14.41 -3.10
N ASP A 7 2.30 14.38 -4.37
CA ASP A 7 1.38 14.07 -5.47
C ASP A 7 0.76 12.67 -5.33
N PHE A 8 1.56 11.66 -4.99
CA PHE A 8 1.05 10.32 -4.76
C PHE A 8 0.04 10.28 -3.61
N ARG A 9 0.31 11.01 -2.53
CA ARG A 9 -0.60 11.14 -1.39
C ARG A 9 -1.91 11.82 -1.77
N ILE A 10 -1.84 13.00 -2.39
CA ILE A 10 -2.99 13.85 -2.70
C ILE A 10 -3.85 13.24 -3.80
N TYR A 11 -3.24 12.77 -4.89
CA TYR A 11 -3.94 12.40 -6.12
C TYR A 11 -4.22 10.91 -6.25
N VAL A 12 -3.55 10.06 -5.47
CA VAL A 12 -3.80 8.61 -5.49
C VAL A 12 -4.29 8.11 -4.14
N ILE A 13 -3.52 8.28 -3.06
CA ILE A 13 -3.82 7.63 -1.78
C ILE A 13 -5.10 8.17 -1.16
N ARG A 14 -5.17 9.49 -0.94
CA ARG A 14 -6.33 10.14 -0.33
C ARG A 14 -7.65 9.84 -1.05
N PRO A 15 -7.79 10.06 -2.38
CA PRO A 15 -9.05 9.77 -3.07
C PRO A 15 -9.40 8.29 -3.08
N THR A 16 -8.40 7.39 -3.07
CA THR A 16 -8.66 5.95 -2.96
C THR A 16 -9.21 5.58 -1.60
N LEU A 17 -8.61 6.08 -0.51
CA LEU A 17 -9.10 5.87 0.85
C LEU A 17 -10.52 6.44 1.04
N GLN A 18 -10.80 7.61 0.47
CA GLN A 18 -12.14 8.22 0.49
C GLN A 18 -13.19 7.33 -0.20
N LYS A 19 -12.87 6.68 -1.33
CA LYS A 19 -13.78 5.72 -1.99
C LYS A 19 -14.10 4.49 -1.12
N LEU A 20 -13.23 4.21 -0.14
CA LEU A 20 -13.40 3.15 0.84
C LEU A 20 -13.96 3.67 2.18
N ASP A 21 -14.43 4.91 2.24
CA ASP A 21 -14.94 5.62 3.43
C ASP A 21 -13.92 5.75 4.58
N ILE A 22 -12.63 5.85 4.24
CA ILE A 22 -11.54 6.00 5.21
C ILE A 22 -11.02 7.43 5.16
N HIS A 23 -11.17 8.14 6.28
CA HIS A 23 -10.69 9.50 6.46
C HIS A 23 -9.66 9.55 7.59
N SER A 24 -8.45 9.09 7.31
CA SER A 24 -7.38 9.03 8.31
C SER A 24 -6.04 9.50 7.74
N PRO A 25 -5.48 10.61 8.24
CA PRO A 25 -4.12 11.03 7.88
C PRO A 25 -3.08 9.96 8.19
N ALA A 26 -3.26 9.19 9.27
CA ALA A 26 -2.35 8.09 9.62
C ALA A 26 -2.37 6.97 8.57
N ALA A 27 -3.53 6.69 7.95
CA ALA A 27 -3.62 5.74 6.85
C ALA A 27 -2.88 6.24 5.60
N GLU A 28 -3.01 7.53 5.29
CA GLU A 28 -2.27 8.16 4.19
C GLU A 28 -0.75 8.00 4.39
N LEU A 29 -0.24 8.37 5.57
CA LEU A 29 1.19 8.29 5.90
C LEU A 29 1.70 6.84 5.92
N LEU A 30 0.91 5.88 6.42
CA LEU A 30 1.28 4.47 6.40
C LEU A 30 1.46 3.96 4.97
N LEU A 31 0.53 4.30 4.07
CA LEU A 31 0.59 3.87 2.67
C LEU A 31 1.75 4.55 1.93
N MET A 32 1.97 5.84 2.13
CA MET A 32 3.16 6.52 1.59
C MET A 32 4.44 5.84 2.04
N GLY A 33 4.58 5.59 3.34
CA GLY A 33 5.75 4.92 3.89
C GLY A 33 5.92 3.50 3.37
N THR A 34 4.83 2.76 3.18
CA THR A 34 4.86 1.43 2.55
C THR A 34 5.40 1.52 1.12
N ALA A 35 4.94 2.48 0.32
CA ALA A 35 5.43 2.66 -1.05
C ALA A 35 6.92 3.06 -1.09
N ALA A 36 7.35 3.94 -0.19
CA ALA A 36 8.75 4.32 -0.03
C ALA A 36 9.62 3.11 0.35
N ALA A 37 9.21 2.37 1.38
CA ALA A 37 9.95 1.22 1.88
C ALA A 37 10.00 0.05 0.88
N GLU A 38 8.95 -0.18 0.10
CA GLU A 38 8.88 -1.36 -0.78
C GLU A 38 9.57 -1.13 -2.14
N SER A 39 9.39 0.05 -2.73
CA SER A 39 9.80 0.31 -4.12
C SER A 39 10.47 1.65 -4.36
N GLU A 40 10.79 2.40 -3.30
CA GLU A 40 11.26 3.79 -3.38
C GLU A 40 10.28 4.65 -4.18
N LEU A 41 9.01 4.63 -3.76
CA LEU A 41 7.92 5.35 -4.44
C LEU A 41 7.80 4.96 -5.93
N GLY A 42 8.01 3.69 -6.24
CA GLY A 42 7.81 3.15 -7.58
C GLY A 42 9.02 3.29 -8.51
N ALA A 43 10.19 3.69 -8.01
CA ALA A 43 11.43 3.61 -8.78
C ALA A 43 11.76 2.16 -9.18
N PHE A 44 11.37 1.18 -8.34
CA PHE A 44 11.63 -0.25 -8.53
C PHE A 44 10.36 -1.09 -8.41
N LEU A 45 9.54 -1.15 -9.46
CA LEU A 45 8.26 -1.86 -9.46
C LEU A 45 8.39 -3.40 -9.48
N LYS A 46 9.54 -3.93 -9.91
CA LYS A 46 9.84 -5.37 -9.94
C LYS A 46 11.31 -5.61 -9.62
N THR A 47 11.58 -6.78 -9.07
CA THR A 47 12.95 -7.30 -8.90
C THR A 47 12.97 -8.67 -9.55
N GLU A 48 14.01 -8.94 -10.34
CA GLU A 48 14.18 -10.23 -11.00
C GLU A 48 14.15 -11.38 -9.97
N GLY A 49 13.42 -12.44 -10.30
CA GLY A 49 13.23 -13.59 -9.40
C GLY A 49 12.19 -13.40 -8.29
N GLN A 50 11.72 -12.18 -8.03
CA GLN A 50 10.69 -11.91 -7.02
C GLN A 50 9.28 -11.93 -7.63
N ARG A 51 8.33 -12.53 -6.89
CA ARG A 51 6.90 -12.62 -7.28
C ARG A 51 6.07 -11.42 -6.81
N THR A 52 6.73 -10.40 -6.30
CA THR A 52 6.13 -9.13 -5.85
C THR A 52 6.18 -8.09 -6.97
N ALA A 53 5.13 -7.27 -7.07
CA ALA A 53 5.04 -6.28 -8.14
C ALA A 53 4.35 -4.98 -7.70
N GLY A 54 4.65 -3.90 -8.42
CA GLY A 54 4.05 -2.60 -8.28
C GLY A 54 4.66 -1.74 -7.17
N ILE A 55 4.04 -0.59 -6.94
CA ILE A 55 4.55 0.43 -6.01
C ILE A 55 4.59 -0.05 -4.55
N TYR A 56 3.72 -1.00 -4.19
CA TYR A 56 3.71 -1.61 -2.85
C TYR A 56 4.33 -3.01 -2.82
N ARG A 57 4.84 -3.51 -3.95
CA ARG A 57 5.50 -4.83 -4.06
C ARG A 57 4.68 -5.94 -3.40
N MET A 58 3.38 -5.93 -3.64
CA MET A 58 2.49 -6.93 -3.07
C MET A 58 2.72 -8.29 -3.75
N HIS A 59 2.71 -9.36 -2.96
CA HIS A 59 2.79 -10.71 -3.49
C HIS A 59 1.43 -11.18 -4.03
N GLY A 60 1.42 -11.88 -5.17
CA GLY A 60 0.18 -12.36 -5.78
C GLY A 60 -0.67 -13.26 -4.88
N LEU A 61 -0.05 -14.07 -4.00
CA LEU A 61 -0.80 -14.87 -3.01
C LEU A 61 -1.54 -14.00 -1.98
N THR A 62 -0.91 -12.93 -1.49
CA THR A 62 -1.57 -11.98 -0.57
C THR A 62 -2.78 -11.34 -1.24
N HIS A 63 -2.61 -10.90 -2.49
CA HIS A 63 -3.70 -10.36 -3.29
C HIS A 63 -4.87 -11.35 -3.42
N ARG A 64 -4.57 -12.63 -3.71
CA ARG A 64 -5.59 -13.68 -3.83
C ARG A 64 -6.32 -13.91 -2.51
N HIS A 65 -5.61 -14.07 -1.40
CA HIS A 65 -6.25 -14.29 -0.09
C HIS A 65 -7.11 -13.10 0.35
N ILE A 66 -6.73 -11.87 -0.02
CA ILE A 66 -7.59 -10.70 0.24
C ILE A 66 -8.95 -10.86 -0.48
N TRP A 67 -8.96 -11.37 -1.70
CA TRP A 67 -10.22 -11.61 -2.44
C TRP A 67 -10.98 -12.82 -1.92
N ASP A 68 -10.32 -13.97 -1.86
CA ASP A 68 -10.94 -15.26 -1.61
C ASP A 68 -11.41 -15.40 -0.16
N ASP A 69 -10.70 -14.78 0.79
CA ASP A 69 -11.00 -14.91 2.23
C ASP A 69 -11.63 -13.61 2.77
N TYR A 70 -10.92 -12.48 2.67
CA TYR A 70 -11.33 -11.26 3.38
C TYR A 70 -12.52 -10.54 2.71
N LEU A 71 -12.49 -10.39 1.38
CA LEU A 71 -13.54 -9.71 0.62
C LEU A 71 -14.76 -10.60 0.34
N ALA A 72 -14.58 -11.92 0.23
CA ALA A 72 -15.68 -12.85 0.04
C ALA A 72 -16.75 -12.74 1.16
N GLU A 73 -16.32 -12.46 2.38
CA GLU A 73 -17.20 -12.24 3.54
C GLU A 73 -17.79 -10.82 3.61
N ARG A 74 -17.34 -9.89 2.76
CA ARG A 74 -17.63 -8.44 2.83
C ARG A 74 -18.08 -7.92 1.46
N PRO A 75 -19.28 -8.30 0.97
CA PRO A 75 -19.71 -8.04 -0.41
C PRO A 75 -19.75 -6.55 -0.79
N GLU A 76 -20.16 -5.68 0.13
CA GLU A 76 -20.17 -4.23 -0.11
C GLU A 76 -18.75 -3.66 -0.31
N LEU A 77 -17.79 -4.11 0.50
CA LEU A 77 -16.39 -3.71 0.37
C LEU A 77 -15.77 -4.31 -0.89
N ALA A 78 -16.08 -5.58 -1.19
CA ALA A 78 -15.67 -6.25 -2.42
C ALA A 78 -16.15 -5.49 -3.66
N SER A 79 -17.40 -5.00 -3.64
CA SER A 79 -17.97 -4.19 -4.73
C SER A 79 -17.23 -2.87 -4.91
N LYS A 80 -16.95 -2.14 -3.82
CA LYS A 80 -16.15 -0.90 -3.86
C LYS A 80 -14.76 -1.12 -4.45
N VAL A 81 -14.05 -2.14 -3.96
CA VAL A 81 -12.69 -2.49 -4.43
C VAL A 81 -12.72 -2.94 -5.89
N ARG A 82 -13.71 -3.75 -6.28
CA ARG A 82 -13.89 -4.19 -7.68
C ARG A 82 -14.17 -3.02 -8.62
N GLY A 83 -14.90 -2.01 -8.15
CA GLY A 83 -15.19 -0.78 -8.89
C GLY A 83 -13.96 0.12 -9.10
N ILE A 84 -12.89 -0.07 -8.33
CA ILE A 84 -11.60 0.62 -8.52
C ILE A 84 -10.72 -0.12 -9.55
N ALA A 85 -10.84 -1.45 -9.62
CA ALA A 85 -10.13 -2.27 -10.60
C ALA A 85 -10.63 -2.02 -12.02
N SER A 86 -9.81 -2.27 -13.03
CA SER A 86 -10.27 -2.20 -14.42
C SER A 86 -11.35 -3.26 -14.68
N GLN A 87 -12.19 -3.01 -15.68
CA GLN A 87 -13.26 -3.93 -16.02
C GLN A 87 -12.73 -5.20 -16.69
N HIS A 88 -11.81 -5.05 -17.66
CA HIS A 88 -11.34 -6.14 -18.50
C HIS A 88 -10.07 -6.81 -17.96
N GLU A 89 -9.03 -6.03 -17.66
CA GLU A 89 -7.73 -6.60 -17.26
C GLU A 89 -7.81 -7.32 -15.92
N PHE A 90 -8.65 -6.85 -14.99
CA PHE A 90 -8.84 -7.55 -13.72
C PHE A 90 -9.32 -8.99 -13.89
N LEU A 91 -10.15 -9.27 -14.90
CA LEU A 91 -10.70 -10.62 -15.14
C LEU A 91 -9.67 -11.55 -15.80
N ASN A 92 -8.79 -10.99 -16.64
CA ASN A 92 -7.78 -11.77 -17.37
C ASN A 92 -6.50 -11.95 -16.56
N ASN A 93 -6.03 -10.89 -15.91
CA ASN A 93 -4.78 -10.83 -15.15
C ASN A 93 -4.92 -9.90 -13.93
N PRO A 94 -5.64 -10.33 -12.87
CA PRO A 94 -5.91 -9.49 -11.70
C PRO A 94 -4.65 -8.99 -11.00
N HIS A 95 -3.53 -9.73 -11.07
CA HIS A 95 -2.27 -9.32 -10.45
C HIS A 95 -1.57 -8.17 -11.19
N ALA A 96 -1.84 -7.96 -12.49
CA ALA A 96 -1.27 -6.85 -13.23
C ALA A 96 -1.68 -5.49 -12.65
N GLU A 97 -2.90 -5.40 -12.11
CA GLU A 97 -3.48 -4.20 -11.51
C GLU A 97 -2.67 -3.68 -10.32
N LEU A 98 -1.98 -4.57 -9.60
CA LEU A 98 -1.07 -4.19 -8.51
C LEU A 98 0.08 -3.29 -9.00
N THR A 99 0.43 -3.39 -10.28
CA THR A 99 1.47 -2.59 -10.94
C THR A 99 0.90 -1.44 -11.76
N THR A 100 -0.16 -1.69 -12.53
CA THR A 100 -0.65 -0.75 -13.54
C THR A 100 -1.72 0.22 -13.05
N ASN A 101 -2.39 -0.09 -11.93
CA ASN A 101 -3.48 0.71 -11.39
C ASN A 101 -3.16 1.12 -9.94
N LEU A 102 -2.59 2.32 -9.78
CA LEU A 102 -2.14 2.79 -8.47
C LEU A 102 -3.27 2.93 -7.44
N ALA A 103 -4.48 3.31 -7.89
CA ALA A 103 -5.64 3.39 -7.01
C ALA A 103 -6.05 1.99 -6.52
N TYR A 104 -6.09 1.00 -7.42
CA TYR A 104 -6.38 -0.38 -7.05
C TYR A 104 -5.31 -0.97 -6.13
N ALA A 105 -4.04 -0.81 -6.49
CA ALA A 105 -2.92 -1.25 -5.68
C ALA A 105 -3.00 -0.64 -4.27
N THR A 106 -3.35 0.64 -4.16
CA THR A 106 -3.53 1.33 -2.87
C THR A 106 -4.69 0.73 -2.06
N ALA A 107 -5.83 0.49 -2.70
CA ALA A 107 -6.99 -0.11 -2.05
C ALA A 107 -6.65 -1.49 -1.47
N VAL A 108 -6.03 -2.36 -2.26
CA VAL A 108 -5.66 -3.71 -1.81
C VAL A 108 -4.56 -3.67 -0.75
N THR A 109 -3.58 -2.76 -0.85
CA THR A 109 -2.56 -2.58 0.20
C THR A 109 -3.18 -2.16 1.51
N TRP A 110 -4.16 -1.25 1.49
CA TRP A 110 -4.92 -0.93 2.70
C TRP A 110 -5.61 -2.18 3.30
N LEU A 111 -6.24 -3.01 2.45
CA LEU A 111 -6.85 -4.27 2.90
C LEU A 111 -5.84 -5.28 3.44
N ALA A 112 -4.62 -5.29 2.90
CA ALA A 112 -3.54 -6.13 3.39
C ALA A 112 -3.20 -5.83 4.86
N TYR A 113 -3.37 -4.58 5.29
CA TYR A 113 -3.25 -4.17 6.70
C TYR A 113 -4.50 -4.52 7.51
N VAL A 114 -5.68 -4.01 7.15
CA VAL A 114 -6.88 -4.10 8.01
C VAL A 114 -7.45 -5.50 8.18
N ARG A 115 -7.05 -6.46 7.32
CA ARG A 115 -7.43 -7.87 7.50
C ARG A 115 -6.78 -8.52 8.72
N HIS A 116 -5.72 -7.92 9.27
CA HIS A 116 -5.05 -8.38 10.47
C HIS A 116 -5.87 -7.98 11.71
N PRO A 117 -6.32 -8.93 12.56
CA PRO A 117 -7.11 -8.61 13.75
C PRO A 117 -6.42 -7.66 14.74
N GLU A 118 -5.10 -7.70 14.80
CA GLU A 118 -4.24 -6.86 15.64
C GLU A 118 -4.00 -5.46 15.06
N PHE A 119 -4.39 -5.22 13.80
CA PHE A 119 -4.15 -3.94 13.15
C PHE A 119 -4.99 -2.84 13.77
N SER A 120 -4.33 -1.80 14.25
CA SER A 120 -4.96 -0.56 14.67
C SER A 120 -4.11 0.62 14.26
N LEU A 121 -4.75 1.66 13.72
CA LEU A 121 -4.03 2.88 13.38
C LEU A 121 -3.71 3.66 14.67
N PRO A 122 -2.47 4.14 14.82
CA PRO A 122 -2.10 4.96 15.96
C PRO A 122 -2.80 6.32 15.87
N LYS A 123 -3.21 6.88 17.01
CA LYS A 123 -3.77 8.25 17.08
C LYS A 123 -2.74 9.31 16.67
N THR A 124 -1.47 9.04 16.97
CA THR A 124 -0.31 9.86 16.58
C THR A 124 0.63 8.98 15.76
N ALA A 125 0.66 9.19 14.45
CA ALA A 125 1.46 8.40 13.51
C ALA A 125 2.91 8.87 13.50
N SER A 126 3.71 8.47 14.48
CA SER A 126 5.17 8.61 14.39
C SER A 126 5.75 7.60 13.41
N THR A 127 6.82 7.95 12.69
CA THR A 127 7.50 7.10 11.71
C THR A 127 7.83 5.71 12.25
N LEU A 128 8.30 5.60 13.50
CA LEU A 128 8.57 4.32 14.17
C LEU A 128 7.32 3.43 14.31
N LEU A 129 6.17 4.00 14.66
CA LEU A 129 4.92 3.25 14.79
C LEU A 129 4.42 2.77 13.42
N LEU A 130 4.55 3.59 12.39
CA LEU A 130 4.22 3.20 11.01
C LEU A 130 5.13 2.07 10.52
N ALA A 131 6.44 2.19 10.75
CA ALA A 131 7.43 1.17 10.42
C ALA A 131 7.15 -0.16 11.13
N THR A 132 6.76 -0.10 12.40
CA THR A 132 6.37 -1.29 13.18
C THR A 132 5.13 -1.97 12.62
N LEU A 133 4.10 -1.19 12.24
CA LEU A 133 2.90 -1.73 11.59
C LEU A 133 3.21 -2.37 10.23
N TRP A 134 4.02 -1.69 9.41
CA TRP A 134 4.48 -2.22 8.14
C TRP A 134 5.20 -3.56 8.32
N LYS A 135 6.13 -3.65 9.27
CA LYS A 135 6.88 -4.87 9.53
C LYS A 135 5.98 -6.02 10.02
N ASN A 136 5.05 -5.72 10.92
CA ASN A 136 4.22 -6.75 11.58
C ASN A 136 3.03 -7.22 10.75
N CYS A 137 2.50 -6.39 9.84
CA CYS A 137 1.30 -6.71 9.08
C CYS A 137 1.56 -6.91 7.59
N TYR A 138 2.59 -6.27 7.01
CA TYR A 138 2.78 -6.23 5.56
C TYR A 138 4.06 -6.96 5.11
N HIS A 139 5.20 -6.62 5.69
CA HIS A 139 6.51 -7.16 5.29
C HIS A 139 7.07 -8.16 6.32
N LEU A 140 6.43 -9.33 6.39
CA LEU A 140 6.78 -10.40 7.33
C LEU A 140 8.13 -11.10 7.06
N ARG A 141 8.76 -10.82 5.92
CA ARG A 141 10.06 -11.39 5.53
C ARG A 141 11.19 -10.70 6.27
N ASP A 142 12.28 -11.40 6.52
CA ASP A 142 13.43 -10.88 7.29
C ASP A 142 14.48 -10.13 6.44
N ASP A 143 14.18 -9.81 5.19
CA ASP A 143 15.07 -9.09 4.26
C ASP A 143 15.09 -7.58 4.45
N MET A 144 14.10 -7.00 5.12
CA MET A 144 14.10 -5.60 5.54
C MET A 144 13.59 -5.47 6.98
N LYS A 145 14.14 -4.49 7.69
CA LYS A 145 13.85 -4.18 9.09
C LYS A 145 13.11 -2.86 9.23
N VAL A 146 12.65 -2.59 10.45
CA VAL A 146 11.97 -1.34 10.82
C VAL A 146 12.84 -0.12 10.50
N GLU A 147 14.16 -0.24 10.69
CA GLU A 147 15.12 0.82 10.41
C GLU A 147 15.17 1.18 8.91
N ASP A 148 15.11 0.18 8.01
CA ASP A 148 15.12 0.41 6.56
C ASP A 148 13.89 1.20 6.09
N PHE A 149 12.74 0.96 6.72
CA PHE A 149 11.53 1.74 6.47
C PHE A 149 11.72 3.20 6.90
N ILE A 150 12.25 3.41 8.12
CA ILE A 150 12.43 4.76 8.68
C ILE A 150 13.39 5.57 7.80
N GLU A 151 14.53 4.99 7.44
CA GLU A 151 15.52 5.63 6.58
C GLU A 151 14.90 6.07 5.23
N ARG A 152 14.16 5.18 4.58
CA ARG A 152 13.48 5.49 3.30
C ARG A 152 12.37 6.52 3.46
N TYR A 153 11.66 6.48 4.58
CA TYR A 153 10.60 7.44 4.88
C TYR A 153 11.17 8.85 5.03
N GLU A 154 12.20 9.01 5.84
CA GLU A 154 12.85 10.29 6.08
C GLU A 154 13.47 10.85 4.79
N ALA A 155 14.15 9.98 4.02
CA ALA A 155 14.81 10.37 2.77
C ALA A 155 13.84 10.78 1.64
N LEU A 156 12.68 10.14 1.54
CA LEU A 156 11.77 10.30 0.38
C LEU A 156 10.52 11.12 0.69
N ILE A 157 10.13 11.27 1.96
CA ILE A 157 8.87 11.92 2.35
C ILE A 157 9.13 13.16 3.20
N GLU A 158 9.95 13.06 4.25
CA GLU A 158 10.23 14.21 5.12
C GLU A 158 11.19 15.22 4.46
N SER A 159 12.10 14.72 3.62
CA SER A 159 13.03 15.55 2.85
C SER A 159 12.30 16.42 1.82
N ASP A 160 11.16 15.95 1.30
CA ASP A 160 10.35 16.65 0.30
C ASP A 160 9.51 17.77 0.94
N THR A 161 9.06 17.55 2.18
CA THR A 161 8.30 18.54 2.96
C THR A 161 9.17 19.67 3.53
N ALA A 162 10.49 19.48 3.64
CA ALA A 162 11.42 20.51 4.09
C ALA A 162 11.82 21.50 2.97
N VAL A 163 11.50 21.20 1.70
CA VAL A 163 11.92 21.98 0.53
C VAL A 163 10.74 22.74 -0.11
N ALA A 164 9.50 22.51 0.36
CA ALA A 164 8.27 23.19 -0.06
C ALA A 164 7.86 24.34 0.88
#